data_AF-A0A6C2UQE9-F1
#
_entry.id   AF-A0A6C2UQE9-F1
#
_cell.length_a   1.000
_cell.length_b   1.000
_cell.length_c   1.000
_cell.angle_alpha   90.00
_cell.angle_beta   90.00
_cell.angle_gamma   90.00
#
_symmetry.space_group_name_H-M   'P 1'
#
loop_
_entity.id
_entity.type
_entity.pdbx_description
1 polymer ?
#
loop_
_entity_poly.entity_id
_entity_poly.type
_entity_poly.pdbx_seq_one_letter_code
_entity_poly.pdbx_strand_id
1 'polypeptide(L)'
;MEHTVKKWILMAALMAGLSAGARADDGILLQRIVSLESRLTELEAKLAPVLEEERVKGVVKQQKALARERMMMDAEIYQRHDLNIIEKLYQTINEDWTSENARKAVDILNERYPRANRTGCALLYLGQMTSGNEQLDHLKAAIERHGGCRYDDGVQVGAYARLYLAMRLKKDGKHEDAAELFEEIRTAFPDAVDHKGQLLTIHLKGME
;
A
#
# COMPACT_ATOMS: atom_id res chain seq x y z
N MET A 1 64.94 62.84 7.87
CA MET A 1 63.50 62.58 8.15
C MET A 1 62.71 62.08 6.94
N GLU A 2 63.25 62.10 5.71
CA GLU A 2 62.53 61.64 4.50
C GLU A 2 62.58 60.12 4.24
N HIS A 3 63.54 59.39 4.82
CA HIS A 3 63.69 57.95 4.56
C HIS A 3 62.75 57.06 5.38
N THR A 4 62.19 57.58 6.48
CA THR A 4 61.33 56.79 7.37
C THR A 4 59.87 56.74 6.89
N VAL A 5 59.39 57.77 6.20
CA VAL A 5 58.00 57.85 5.70
C VAL A 5 57.76 56.92 4.50
N LYS A 6 58.77 56.71 3.64
CA LYS A 6 58.67 55.81 2.48
C LYS A 6 58.55 54.32 2.85
N LYS A 7 59.04 53.90 4.03
CA LYS A 7 58.94 52.51 4.50
C LYS A 7 57.54 52.12 4.97
N TRP A 8 56.77 53.06 5.52
CA TRP A 8 55.41 52.81 6.00
C TRP A 8 54.37 52.79 4.87
N ILE A 9 54.58 53.57 3.81
CA ILE A 9 53.69 53.59 2.64
C ILE A 9 53.79 52.29 1.83
N LEU A 10 54.99 51.69 1.73
CA LEU A 10 55.15 50.40 1.05
C LEU A 10 54.56 49.21 1.83
N MET A 11 54.46 49.32 3.16
CA MET A 11 53.95 48.24 4.02
C MET A 11 52.42 48.24 4.12
N ALA A 12 51.77 49.39 3.94
CA ALA A 12 50.31 49.48 3.85
C ALA A 12 49.76 48.98 2.50
N ALA A 13 50.52 49.11 1.42
CA ALA A 13 50.12 48.61 0.09
C ALA A 13 50.19 47.06 -0.02
N LEU A 14 50.97 46.39 0.82
CA LEU A 14 51.10 44.93 0.81
C LEU A 14 50.00 44.20 1.61
N MET A 15 49.28 44.90 2.49
CA MET A 15 48.20 44.33 3.31
C MET A 15 46.79 44.54 2.75
N ALA A 16 46.62 45.38 1.72
CA ALA A 16 45.33 45.54 1.03
C ALA A 16 45.15 44.61 -0.18
N GLY A 17 46.21 43.92 -0.64
CA GLY A 17 46.20 43.06 -1.83
C GLY A 17 45.77 41.61 -1.60
N LEU A 18 45.71 41.14 -0.35
CA LEU A 18 45.44 39.72 -0.03
C LEU A 18 43.97 39.41 0.30
N SER A 19 43.11 40.42 0.45
CA SER A 19 41.67 40.23 0.73
C SER A 19 40.75 40.27 -0.50
N ALA A 20 41.30 40.44 -1.70
CA ALA A 20 40.54 40.46 -2.95
C ALA A 20 40.48 39.08 -3.66
N GLY A 21 41.46 38.20 -3.42
CA GLY A 21 41.50 36.85 -4.02
C GLY A 21 40.58 35.83 -3.34
N ALA A 22 40.33 35.96 -2.03
CA ALA A 22 39.48 35.02 -1.29
C ALA A 22 37.97 35.21 -1.56
N ARG A 23 37.52 36.44 -1.82
CA ARG A 23 36.08 36.74 -2.03
C ARG A 23 35.53 36.30 -3.39
N ALA A 24 36.37 36.20 -4.41
CA ALA A 24 35.96 35.76 -5.74
C ALA A 24 35.71 34.23 -5.78
N ASP A 25 36.45 33.47 -4.98
CA ASP A 25 36.33 32.01 -4.88
C ASP A 25 35.07 31.62 -4.09
N ASP A 26 34.78 32.32 -2.99
CA ASP A 26 33.57 32.10 -2.19
C ASP A 26 32.26 32.30 -2.99
N GLY A 27 32.21 33.30 -3.88
CA GLY A 27 31.05 33.54 -4.74
C GLY A 27 30.82 32.42 -5.76
N ILE A 28 31.90 31.88 -6.32
CA ILE A 28 31.86 30.74 -7.26
C ILE A 28 31.44 29.46 -6.52
N LEU A 29 31.98 29.24 -5.32
CA LEU A 29 31.61 28.12 -4.47
C LEU A 29 30.14 28.17 -4.06
N LEU A 30 29.62 29.33 -3.65
CA LEU A 30 28.20 29.52 -3.33
C LEU A 30 27.30 29.25 -4.54
N GLN A 31 27.64 29.76 -5.73
CA GLN A 31 26.89 29.47 -6.95
C GLN A 31 26.89 27.98 -7.27
N ARG A 32 28.02 27.28 -7.05
CA ARG A 32 28.12 25.84 -7.25
C ARG A 32 27.29 25.06 -6.24
N ILE A 33 27.27 25.47 -4.96
CA ILE A 33 26.42 24.87 -3.93
C ILE A 33 24.95 24.99 -4.32
N VAL A 34 24.48 26.20 -4.65
CA VAL A 34 23.09 26.44 -5.06
C VAL A 34 22.72 25.62 -6.30
N SER A 35 23.64 25.51 -7.28
CA SER A 35 23.44 24.68 -8.46
C SER A 35 23.34 23.18 -8.11
N LEU A 36 24.18 22.70 -7.19
CA LEU A 36 24.16 21.31 -6.75
C LEU A 36 22.90 20.99 -5.94
N GLU A 37 22.46 21.87 -5.04
CA GLU A 37 21.22 21.71 -4.27
C GLU A 37 19.99 21.67 -5.18
N SER A 38 19.95 22.53 -6.21
CA SER A 38 18.89 22.51 -7.24
C SER A 38 18.87 21.19 -8.01
N ARG A 39 20.04 20.73 -8.47
CA ARG A 39 20.17 19.43 -9.16
C ARG A 39 19.82 18.26 -8.27
N LEU A 40 20.17 18.30 -6.98
CA LEU A 40 19.82 17.28 -6.00
C LEU A 40 18.30 17.21 -5.83
N THR A 41 17.65 18.36 -5.63
CA THR A 41 16.18 18.47 -5.51
C THR A 41 15.49 17.92 -6.76
N GLU A 42 15.99 18.24 -7.96
CA GLU A 42 15.46 17.71 -9.21
C GLU A 42 15.63 16.18 -9.32
N LEU A 43 16.79 15.65 -8.91
CA LEU A 43 17.06 14.22 -8.90
C LEU A 43 16.18 13.47 -7.90
N GLU A 44 16.01 14.01 -6.68
CA GLU A 44 15.12 13.45 -5.66
C GLU A 44 13.68 13.39 -6.16
N ALA A 45 13.19 14.47 -6.78
CA ALA A 45 11.85 14.50 -7.36
C ALA A 45 11.67 13.47 -8.48
N LYS A 46 12.70 13.26 -9.32
CA LYS A 46 12.67 12.24 -10.39
C LYS A 46 12.78 10.82 -9.87
N LEU A 47 13.49 10.61 -8.76
CA LEU A 47 13.72 9.28 -8.19
C LEU A 47 12.57 8.83 -7.27
N ALA A 48 11.86 9.77 -6.64
CA ALA A 48 10.71 9.50 -5.77
C ALA A 48 9.71 8.47 -6.34
N PRO A 49 9.21 8.56 -7.59
CA PRO A 49 8.28 7.57 -8.14
C PRO A 49 8.90 6.17 -8.27
N VAL A 50 10.19 6.07 -8.59
CA VAL A 50 10.89 4.78 -8.73
C VAL A 50 11.08 4.12 -7.36
N LEU A 51 11.46 4.91 -6.35
CA LEU A 51 11.60 4.40 -4.98
C LEU A 51 10.25 3.92 -4.42
N GLU A 52 9.18 4.66 -4.70
CA GLU A 52 7.83 4.26 -4.30
C GLU A 52 7.38 2.98 -5.01
N GLU A 53 7.66 2.85 -6.31
CA GLU A 53 7.38 1.61 -7.06
C GLU A 53 8.12 0.40 -6.46
N GLU A 54 9.41 0.54 -6.16
CA GLU A 54 10.20 -0.52 -5.54
C GLU A 54 9.71 -0.86 -4.12
N ARG A 55 9.32 0.15 -3.33
CA ARG A 55 8.71 -0.05 -2.01
C ARG A 55 7.42 -0.87 -2.13
N VAL A 56 6.52 -0.48 -3.05
CA VAL A 56 5.25 -1.19 -3.29
C VAL A 56 5.51 -2.64 -3.76
N LYS A 57 6.49 -2.88 -4.64
CA LYS A 57 6.88 -4.25 -5.02
C LYS A 57 7.32 -5.08 -3.81
N GLY A 58 8.08 -4.47 -2.90
CA GLY A 58 8.47 -5.07 -1.62
C GLY A 58 7.26 -5.47 -0.77
N VAL A 59 6.29 -4.56 -0.63
CA VAL A 59 5.03 -4.80 0.09
C VAL A 59 4.25 -5.95 -0.56
N VAL A 60 4.04 -5.94 -1.88
CA VAL A 60 3.32 -7.01 -2.59
C VAL A 60 3.98 -8.37 -2.37
N LYS A 61 5.32 -8.43 -2.40
CA LYS A 61 6.06 -9.67 -2.13
C LYS A 61 5.82 -10.17 -0.70
N GLN A 62 5.79 -9.27 0.28
CA GLN A 62 5.48 -9.60 1.66
C GLN A 62 4.02 -10.07 1.82
N GLN A 63 3.06 -9.39 1.22
CA GLN A 63 1.64 -9.78 1.28
C GLN A 63 1.42 -11.18 0.67
N LYS A 64 2.10 -11.50 -0.44
CA LYS A 64 2.12 -12.86 -1.02
C LYS A 64 2.75 -13.90 -0.12
N ALA A 65 3.77 -13.54 0.68
CA ALA A 65 4.35 -14.45 1.66
C ALA A 65 3.35 -14.76 2.78
N LEU A 66 2.72 -13.72 3.34
CA LEU A 66 1.66 -13.86 4.34
C LEU A 66 0.47 -14.68 3.83
N ALA A 67 0.11 -14.53 2.56
CA ALA A 67 -0.93 -15.34 1.93
C ALA A 67 -0.57 -16.83 1.91
N ARG A 68 0.65 -17.15 1.47
CA ARG A 68 1.14 -18.54 1.48
C ARG A 68 1.14 -19.12 2.89
N GLU A 69 1.66 -18.39 3.86
CA GLU A 69 1.65 -18.81 5.26
C GLU A 69 0.24 -19.09 5.76
N ARG A 70 -0.70 -18.17 5.53
CA ARG A 70 -2.09 -18.36 5.94
C ARG A 70 -2.73 -19.56 5.24
N MET A 71 -2.48 -19.78 3.96
CA MET A 71 -3.01 -20.95 3.23
C MET A 71 -2.48 -22.26 3.81
N MET A 72 -1.22 -22.32 4.25
CA MET A 72 -0.65 -23.51 4.88
C MET A 72 -1.29 -23.82 6.24
N MET A 73 -1.71 -22.81 7.00
CA MET A 73 -2.37 -23.00 8.30
C MET A 73 -3.68 -23.79 8.21
N ASP A 74 -4.32 -23.88 7.03
CA ASP A 74 -5.51 -24.73 6.88
C ASP A 74 -5.20 -26.22 7.14
N ALA A 75 -3.96 -26.66 6.91
CA ALA A 75 -3.52 -28.02 7.19
C ALA A 75 -3.39 -28.35 8.68
N GLU A 76 -3.40 -27.33 9.56
CA GLU A 76 -3.45 -27.54 11.01
C GLU A 76 -4.86 -27.93 11.49
N ILE A 77 -5.89 -27.66 10.68
CA ILE A 77 -7.30 -27.85 11.04
C ILE A 77 -7.92 -28.97 10.20
N TYR A 78 -7.61 -29.02 8.91
CA TYR A 78 -8.25 -29.90 7.94
C TYR A 78 -7.31 -30.99 7.44
N GLN A 79 -7.87 -32.18 7.22
CA GLN A 79 -7.12 -33.30 6.67
C GLN A 79 -6.86 -33.08 5.18
N ARG A 80 -5.85 -33.76 4.62
CA ARG A 80 -5.48 -33.64 3.20
C ARG A 80 -6.66 -33.88 2.23
N HIS A 81 -7.53 -34.83 2.57
CA HIS A 81 -8.75 -35.08 1.81
C HIS A 81 -9.67 -33.84 1.78
N ASP A 82 -9.88 -33.20 2.93
CA ASP A 82 -10.75 -32.04 3.06
C ASP A 82 -10.15 -30.82 2.36
N LEU A 83 -8.82 -30.61 2.46
CA LEU A 83 -8.12 -29.56 1.71
C LEU A 83 -8.33 -29.69 0.19
N ASN A 84 -8.31 -30.92 -0.34
CA ASN A 84 -8.60 -31.16 -1.75
C ASN A 84 -10.06 -30.82 -2.11
N ILE A 85 -11.01 -31.09 -1.21
CA ILE A 85 -12.42 -30.73 -1.42
C ILE A 85 -12.58 -29.21 -1.38
N ILE A 86 -12.01 -28.55 -0.38
CA ILE A 86 -12.04 -27.09 -0.23
C ILE A 86 -11.55 -26.41 -1.51
N GLU A 87 -10.41 -26.85 -2.05
CA GLU A 87 -9.87 -26.28 -3.29
C GLU A 87 -10.79 -26.55 -4.48
N LYS A 88 -11.35 -27.76 -4.61
CA LYS A 88 -12.30 -28.07 -5.70
C LYS A 88 -13.55 -27.18 -5.64
N LEU A 89 -14.13 -26.99 -4.46
CA LEU A 89 -15.27 -26.11 -4.26
C LEU A 89 -14.92 -24.67 -4.64
N TYR A 90 -13.75 -24.20 -4.21
CA TYR A 90 -13.25 -22.87 -4.55
C TYR A 90 -13.07 -22.69 -6.06
N GLN A 91 -12.53 -23.69 -6.76
CA GLN A 91 -12.41 -23.64 -8.22
C GLN A 91 -13.77 -23.65 -8.93
N THR A 92 -14.75 -24.42 -8.45
CA THR A 92 -16.12 -24.37 -8.95
C THR A 92 -16.72 -22.96 -8.86
N ILE A 93 -16.40 -22.21 -7.79
CA ILE A 93 -16.84 -20.82 -7.63
C ILE A 93 -16.15 -19.89 -8.64
N ASN A 94 -14.85 -20.07 -8.86
CA ASN A 94 -14.08 -19.23 -9.79
C ASN A 94 -14.45 -19.46 -11.27
N GLU A 95 -14.93 -20.66 -11.62
CA GLU A 95 -15.32 -21.00 -12.99
C GLU A 95 -16.56 -20.22 -13.45
N ASP A 96 -17.66 -20.30 -12.69
CA ASP A 96 -18.88 -19.51 -12.94
C ASP A 96 -19.62 -19.27 -11.62
N TRP A 97 -19.34 -18.11 -11.03
CA TRP A 97 -19.89 -17.67 -9.76
C TRP A 97 -21.40 -17.40 -9.80
N THR A 98 -21.98 -17.16 -10.97
CA THR A 98 -23.43 -16.92 -11.11
C THR A 98 -24.23 -18.22 -11.11
N SER A 99 -23.55 -19.34 -11.33
CA SER A 99 -24.16 -20.65 -11.42
C SER A 99 -24.74 -21.12 -10.10
N GLU A 100 -25.73 -22.01 -10.19
CA GLU A 100 -26.28 -22.70 -9.03
C GLU A 100 -25.24 -23.60 -8.34
N ASN A 101 -24.25 -24.10 -9.10
CA ASN A 101 -23.18 -24.91 -8.56
C ASN A 101 -22.22 -24.08 -7.70
N ALA A 102 -21.90 -22.84 -8.09
CA ALA A 102 -21.09 -21.95 -7.28
C ALA A 102 -21.80 -21.59 -5.97
N ARG A 103 -23.11 -21.30 -5.98
CA ARG A 103 -23.89 -21.06 -4.76
C ARG A 103 -23.80 -22.25 -3.79
N LYS A 104 -24.08 -23.46 -4.28
CA LYS A 104 -23.95 -24.69 -3.48
C LYS A 104 -22.53 -24.90 -2.98
N ALA A 105 -21.53 -24.58 -3.78
CA ALA A 105 -20.13 -24.73 -3.37
C ALA A 105 -19.77 -23.77 -2.24
N VAL A 106 -20.27 -22.53 -2.27
CA VAL A 106 -20.12 -21.58 -1.16
C VAL A 106 -20.84 -22.06 0.09
N ASP A 107 -22.07 -22.57 -0.04
CA ASP A 107 -22.82 -23.11 1.09
C ASP A 107 -22.04 -24.25 1.77
N ILE A 108 -21.50 -25.18 0.98
CA ILE A 108 -20.67 -26.27 1.50
C ILE A 108 -19.41 -25.74 2.19
N LEU A 109 -18.72 -24.74 1.61
CA LEU A 109 -17.56 -24.11 2.24
C LEU A 109 -17.92 -23.47 3.58
N ASN A 110 -19.02 -22.72 3.64
CA ASN A 110 -19.48 -22.02 4.84
C ASN A 110 -19.92 -22.99 5.95
N GLU A 111 -20.63 -24.06 5.61
CA GLU A 111 -21.16 -25.00 6.59
C GLU A 111 -20.11 -25.98 7.08
N ARG A 112 -19.32 -26.57 6.16
CA ARG A 112 -18.40 -27.67 6.51
C ARG A 112 -16.98 -27.18 6.78
N TYR A 113 -16.57 -26.09 6.16
CA TYR A 113 -15.20 -25.59 6.23
C TYR A 113 -15.14 -24.11 6.65
N PRO A 114 -15.85 -23.68 7.71
CA PRO A 114 -15.98 -22.26 8.08
C PRO A 114 -14.65 -21.60 8.50
N ARG A 115 -13.59 -22.36 8.73
CA ARG A 115 -12.28 -21.83 9.15
C ARG A 115 -11.24 -21.85 8.02
N ALA A 116 -11.59 -22.42 6.87
CA ALA A 116 -10.68 -22.49 5.74
C ALA A 116 -10.43 -21.10 5.16
N ASN A 117 -9.21 -20.85 4.72
CA ASN A 117 -8.84 -19.61 4.05
C ASN A 117 -9.70 -19.36 2.80
N ARG A 118 -9.96 -20.42 2.01
CA ARG A 118 -10.79 -20.35 0.80
C ARG A 118 -12.25 -19.96 1.08
N THR A 119 -12.79 -20.32 2.24
CA THR A 119 -14.14 -19.90 2.64
C THR A 119 -14.21 -18.39 2.80
N GLY A 120 -13.17 -17.79 3.41
CA GLY A 120 -13.06 -16.33 3.52
C GLY A 120 -12.96 -15.63 2.16
N CYS A 121 -12.12 -16.14 1.26
CA CYS A 121 -12.00 -15.63 -0.11
C CYS A 121 -13.33 -15.73 -0.88
N ALA A 122 -14.03 -16.86 -0.79
CA ALA A 122 -15.32 -17.07 -1.43
C ALA A 122 -16.38 -16.09 -0.90
N LEU A 123 -16.42 -15.86 0.42
CA LEU A 123 -17.39 -14.97 1.04
C LEU A 123 -17.18 -13.50 0.65
N LEU A 124 -15.93 -13.04 0.60
CA LEU A 124 -15.62 -11.72 0.05
C LEU A 124 -16.03 -11.63 -1.42
N TYR A 125 -15.74 -12.65 -2.21
CA TYR A 125 -16.15 -12.68 -3.61
C TYR A 125 -17.67 -12.49 -3.76
N LEU A 126 -18.49 -13.18 -2.95
CA LEU A 126 -19.94 -12.93 -2.91
C LEU A 126 -20.27 -11.47 -2.55
N GLY A 127 -19.60 -10.89 -1.57
CA GLY A 127 -19.78 -9.47 -1.20
C GLY A 127 -19.39 -8.48 -2.30
N GLN A 128 -18.51 -8.86 -3.24
CA GLN A 128 -18.17 -8.03 -4.40
C GLN A 128 -19.22 -8.10 -5.50
N MET A 129 -19.89 -9.26 -5.64
CA MET A 129 -20.74 -9.57 -6.81
C MET A 129 -22.24 -9.44 -6.53
N THR A 130 -22.67 -9.57 -5.28
CA THR A 130 -24.07 -9.40 -4.87
C THR A 130 -24.43 -7.92 -4.71
N SER A 131 -25.72 -7.63 -4.49
CA SER A 131 -26.22 -6.25 -4.33
C SER A 131 -27.23 -6.17 -3.19
N GLY A 132 -27.68 -4.97 -2.84
CA GLY A 132 -28.67 -4.78 -1.78
C GLY A 132 -28.15 -5.21 -0.40
N ASN A 133 -29.01 -5.80 0.42
CA ASN A 133 -28.64 -6.21 1.79
C ASN A 133 -27.73 -7.43 1.81
N GLU A 134 -27.88 -8.35 0.87
CA GLU A 134 -27.04 -9.54 0.73
C GLU A 134 -25.55 -9.16 0.59
N GLN A 135 -25.26 -8.12 -0.19
CA GLN A 135 -23.92 -7.56 -0.30
C GLN A 135 -23.35 -7.13 1.06
N LEU A 136 -24.14 -6.40 1.84
CA LEU A 136 -23.72 -5.89 3.14
C LEU A 136 -23.45 -7.04 4.12
N ASP A 137 -24.29 -8.07 4.10
CA ASP A 137 -24.19 -9.22 4.99
C ASP A 137 -22.93 -10.04 4.68
N HIS A 138 -22.64 -10.29 3.40
CA HIS A 138 -21.42 -10.97 2.99
C HIS A 138 -20.15 -10.18 3.35
N LEU A 139 -20.13 -8.86 3.08
CA LEU A 139 -18.97 -8.02 3.38
C LEU A 139 -18.70 -7.94 4.88
N LYS A 140 -19.74 -7.74 5.70
CA LYS A 140 -19.60 -7.75 7.17
C LYS A 140 -19.12 -9.10 7.69
N ALA A 141 -19.70 -10.18 7.19
CA ALA A 141 -19.27 -11.51 7.59
C ALA A 141 -17.82 -11.82 7.17
N ALA A 142 -17.36 -11.35 6.01
CA ALA A 142 -15.98 -11.47 5.58
C ALA A 142 -15.03 -10.70 6.51
N ILE A 143 -15.42 -9.50 6.96
CA ILE A 143 -14.68 -8.69 7.93
C ILE A 143 -14.58 -9.40 9.27
N GLU A 144 -15.72 -9.79 9.85
CA GLU A 144 -15.82 -10.28 11.23
C GLU A 144 -15.22 -11.67 11.40
N ARG A 145 -15.51 -12.58 10.47
CA ARG A 145 -15.17 -14.00 10.61
C ARG A 145 -13.92 -14.40 9.85
N HIS A 146 -13.60 -13.67 8.78
CA HIS A 146 -12.56 -14.07 7.83
C HIS A 146 -11.52 -12.98 7.55
N GLY A 147 -11.44 -11.94 8.38
CA GLY A 147 -10.58 -10.78 8.11
C GLY A 147 -9.09 -11.10 7.92
N GLY A 148 -8.61 -12.18 8.55
CA GLY A 148 -7.24 -12.69 8.40
C GLY A 148 -7.00 -13.62 7.20
N CYS A 149 -8.05 -14.00 6.45
CA CYS A 149 -7.90 -14.81 5.24
C CYS A 149 -7.29 -13.99 4.11
N ARG A 150 -6.66 -14.68 3.14
CA ARG A 150 -5.88 -14.05 2.08
C ARG A 150 -6.02 -14.80 0.75
N TYR A 151 -6.13 -14.04 -0.33
CA TYR A 151 -5.93 -14.60 -1.67
C TYR A 151 -4.45 -14.89 -1.92
N ASP A 152 -4.17 -15.80 -2.84
CA ASP A 152 -2.82 -16.22 -3.22
C ASP A 152 -1.96 -15.10 -3.80
N ASP A 153 -2.59 -14.08 -4.39
CA ASP A 153 -1.94 -12.87 -4.88
C ASP A 153 -1.55 -11.86 -3.78
N GLY A 154 -1.95 -12.11 -2.53
CA GLY A 154 -1.63 -11.28 -1.37
C GLY A 154 -2.79 -10.44 -0.82
N VAL A 155 -3.94 -10.36 -1.52
CA VAL A 155 -5.09 -9.58 -1.03
C VAL A 155 -5.58 -10.11 0.31
N GLN A 156 -5.71 -9.22 1.29
CA GLN A 156 -6.29 -9.55 2.59
C GLN A 156 -7.80 -9.36 2.58
N VAL A 157 -8.53 -10.41 2.94
CA VAL A 157 -10.00 -10.45 2.91
C VAL A 157 -10.62 -9.32 3.73
N GLY A 158 -10.16 -9.13 4.97
CA GLY A 158 -10.75 -8.11 5.85
C GLY A 158 -10.54 -6.69 5.36
N ALA A 159 -9.35 -6.37 4.84
CA ALA A 159 -9.04 -5.03 4.34
C ALA A 159 -9.83 -4.72 3.06
N TYR A 160 -9.90 -5.68 2.14
CA TYR A 160 -10.60 -5.50 0.88
C TYR A 160 -12.13 -5.46 1.05
N ALA A 161 -12.68 -6.27 1.96
CA ALA A 161 -14.09 -6.22 2.32
C ALA A 161 -14.49 -4.84 2.87
N ARG A 162 -13.64 -4.21 3.70
CA ARG A 162 -13.87 -2.85 4.20
C ARG A 162 -13.93 -1.82 3.09
N LEU A 163 -13.06 -1.93 2.09
CA LEU A 163 -13.08 -1.03 0.93
C LEU A 163 -14.43 -1.12 0.20
N TYR A 164 -14.89 -2.34 -0.09
CA TYR A 164 -16.19 -2.56 -0.74
C TYR A 164 -17.36 -2.10 0.12
N LEU A 165 -17.32 -2.34 1.43
CA LEU A 165 -18.35 -1.92 2.35
C LEU A 165 -18.43 -0.40 2.43
N ALA A 166 -17.29 0.29 2.54
CA ALA A 166 -17.20 1.74 2.55
C ALA A 166 -17.74 2.36 1.26
N MET A 167 -17.36 1.82 0.09
CA MET A 167 -17.89 2.27 -1.20
C MET A 167 -19.42 2.11 -1.27
N ARG A 168 -19.95 0.99 -0.74
CA ARG A 168 -21.39 0.76 -0.71
C ARG A 168 -22.11 1.71 0.25
N LEU A 169 -21.58 1.91 1.46
CA LEU A 169 -22.13 2.85 2.43
C LEU A 169 -22.15 4.27 1.88
N LYS A 170 -21.07 4.69 1.21
CA LYS A 170 -21.01 5.99 0.53
C LYS A 170 -22.09 6.13 -0.54
N LYS A 171 -22.30 5.10 -1.36
CA LYS A 171 -23.36 5.07 -2.37
C LYS A 171 -24.76 5.17 -1.75
N ASP A 172 -24.94 4.58 -0.57
CA ASP A 172 -26.18 4.62 0.19
C ASP A 172 -26.35 5.92 1.03
N GLY A 173 -25.45 6.90 0.87
CA GLY A 173 -25.50 8.20 1.57
C GLY A 173 -24.98 8.18 3.01
N LYS A 174 -24.42 7.06 3.48
CA LYS A 174 -23.87 6.89 4.82
C LYS A 174 -22.40 7.32 4.86
N HIS A 175 -22.18 8.62 4.71
CA HIS A 175 -20.84 9.18 4.52
C HIS A 175 -19.94 9.02 5.76
N GLU A 176 -20.48 9.17 6.97
CA GLU A 176 -19.71 9.03 8.21
C GLU A 176 -19.22 7.59 8.41
N ASP A 177 -20.12 6.60 8.30
CA ASP A 177 -19.76 5.18 8.39
C ASP A 177 -18.72 4.77 7.32
N ALA A 178 -18.86 5.30 6.10
CA ALA A 178 -17.88 5.05 5.04
C ALA A 178 -16.51 5.66 5.34
N ALA A 179 -16.48 6.87 5.90
CA ALA A 179 -15.25 7.56 6.26
C ALA A 179 -14.49 6.82 7.37
N GLU A 180 -15.19 6.25 8.35
CA GLU A 180 -14.58 5.43 9.41
C GLU A 180 -13.86 4.22 8.82
N LEU A 181 -14.51 3.50 7.90
CA LEU A 181 -13.89 2.35 7.24
C LEU A 181 -12.71 2.74 6.34
N PHE A 182 -12.78 3.88 5.66
CA PHE A 182 -11.63 4.40 4.90
C PHE A 182 -10.45 4.72 5.82
N GLU A 183 -10.70 5.28 6.99
CA GLU A 183 -9.65 5.57 7.98
C GLU A 183 -9.06 4.30 8.59
N GLU A 184 -9.88 3.28 8.84
CA GLU A 184 -9.41 1.97 9.27
C GLU A 184 -8.47 1.36 8.22
N ILE A 185 -8.78 1.48 6.93
CA ILE A 185 -7.89 1.03 5.85
C ILE A 185 -6.56 1.78 5.88
N ARG A 186 -6.57 3.11 6.06
CA ARG A 186 -5.33 3.91 6.11
C ARG A 186 -4.43 3.54 7.29
N THR A 187 -5.03 3.30 8.45
CA THR A 187 -4.30 3.19 9.71
C THR A 187 -3.98 1.74 10.08
N ALA A 188 -4.95 0.84 9.99
CA ALA A 188 -4.79 -0.56 10.36
C ALA A 188 -4.30 -1.45 9.22
N PHE A 189 -4.51 -1.02 7.96
CA PHE A 189 -4.18 -1.80 6.76
C PHE A 189 -3.36 -1.02 5.72
N PRO A 190 -2.30 -0.27 6.11
CA PRO A 190 -1.58 0.63 5.19
C PRO A 190 -0.90 -0.11 4.02
N ASP A 191 -0.53 -1.37 4.24
CA ASP A 191 0.15 -2.24 3.28
C ASP A 191 -0.79 -3.23 2.58
N ALA A 192 -2.11 -3.12 2.81
CA ALA A 192 -3.06 -3.96 2.09
C ALA A 192 -3.08 -3.61 0.61
N VAL A 193 -3.16 -4.64 -0.22
CA VAL A 193 -3.12 -4.55 -1.69
C VAL A 193 -4.42 -5.08 -2.29
N ASP A 194 -4.71 -4.64 -3.51
CA ASP A 194 -5.73 -5.23 -4.37
C ASP A 194 -5.16 -6.35 -5.26
N HIS A 195 -6.02 -6.96 -6.07
CA HIS A 195 -5.65 -8.05 -6.99
C HIS A 195 -4.64 -7.63 -8.08
N LYS A 196 -4.41 -6.33 -8.27
CA LYS A 196 -3.39 -5.79 -9.19
C LYS A 196 -2.07 -5.47 -8.48
N GLY A 197 -2.00 -5.68 -7.17
CA GLY A 197 -0.85 -5.33 -6.33
C GLY A 197 -0.75 -3.84 -6.03
N GLN A 198 -1.83 -3.06 -6.24
CA GLN A 198 -1.88 -1.65 -5.86
C GLN A 198 -2.31 -1.54 -4.40
N LEU A 199 -1.74 -0.59 -3.65
CA LEU A 199 -2.16 -0.33 -2.28
C LEU A 199 -3.62 0.13 -2.25
N LEU A 200 -4.39 -0.37 -1.27
CA LEU A 200 -5.80 0.01 -1.13
C LEU A 200 -5.97 1.51 -0.88
N THR A 201 -4.99 2.15 -0.24
CA THR A 201 -4.96 3.59 0.01
C THR A 201 -4.97 4.43 -1.27
N ILE A 202 -4.53 3.88 -2.41
CA ILE A 202 -4.63 4.57 -3.71
C ILE A 202 -6.08 4.76 -4.12
N HIS A 203 -6.95 3.79 -3.84
CA HIS A 203 -8.37 3.83 -4.18
C HIS A 203 -9.17 4.81 -3.31
N LEU A 204 -8.61 5.25 -2.18
CA LEU A 204 -9.28 6.19 -1.27
C LEU A 204 -9.21 7.64 -1.77
N LYS A 205 -8.29 7.96 -2.69
CA LYS A 205 -8.13 9.32 -3.21
C LYS A 205 -9.39 9.75 -3.96
N GLY A 206 -10.01 10.85 -3.50
CA GLY A 206 -11.27 11.36 -4.06
C GLY A 206 -12.52 10.60 -3.60
N MET A 207 -12.37 9.65 -2.67
CA MET A 207 -13.50 9.02 -1.98
C MET A 207 -13.85 9.68 -0.65
N GLU A 208 -13.00 10.58 -0.17
CA GLU A 208 -13.28 11.59 0.86
C GLU A 208 -14.16 12.71 0.30
#